data_AF-A0A816DUP7-F1
#
_entry.id   AF-A0A816DUP7-F1
#
_cell.length_a   1.000
_cell.length_b   1.000
_cell.length_c   1.000
_cell.angle_alpha   90.00
_cell.angle_beta   90.00
_cell.angle_gamma   90.00
#
_symmetry.space_group_name_H-M   'P 1'
#
loop_
_entity.id
_entity.type
_entity.pdbx_description
1 polymer ?
#
loop_
_entity_poly.entity_id
_entity_poly.type
_entity_poly.pdbx_seq_one_letter_code
_entity_poly.pdbx_strand_id
1 'polypeptide(L)'
;MNEFEAQTTNNNNNNNNNNIHHRNRSRQNRSSGNKDFSGNVEQQPLHHRSHSRPRNAVPLHRRSNSRTHDDEPSRSTQHESRQQRRFNYEHYKRIGVNAGCYFPTIQFSIHHDPFRLTNNNIPNIKNRIKQIVALLIEFFLSHQITVCYGNIDSNIGSKPYLFFQEEIPHFPSLIMKYSWQMLSSVGYRLQIQISKENFIEKLHKLSKEEHNPDELFYRVCVYLSRIFSLKPFVNINKELEHAIIQSQQKRDDCAYGLISKIDIEEINEAYIPSVSLTPTTIRIKPLKLCRTNRVLRATKQFGSALYHFVLVDIRDENGRNLLSFHFRDLHSLLLDYLENGFILMNNNRKYKYLHHSQSQLRERQFWFYHHNDYDKDLRKKNLSFSEAYKWMGNFDKEKNPAKYAARMALCFTTTKATVQVPKNNVELGKDIEITIGDKTLIFTDGCGKMSFELRDKIKQLLRIRNDFSAVQFRYDGAKGVVSIHPDMPKNIHLSIRHSMKKFNSDHDYFEVCKLSAPRPIYLNRQAILLLSYRQIFDSAFLILQQQNHLTLIRSLLRNSDAEKLILEKVPSWFLPKDIHDANIDFIHEPFFRQLLINSCLQSTKDLLQRTRIQVPSNKGRNMLGIVDEYNV
;
A
#
# COMPACT_ATOMS: atom_id res chain seq x y z
N MET A 1 22.72 -50.85 26.09
CA MET A 1 23.26 -51.94 25.24
C MET A 1 23.97 -51.30 24.06
N ASN A 2 24.99 -52.01 23.56
CA ASN A 2 25.98 -51.70 22.51
C ASN A 2 25.42 -50.95 21.26
N GLU A 3 26.21 -50.35 20.37
CA GLU A 3 27.57 -50.75 19.91
C GLU A 3 28.27 -49.65 19.06
N PHE A 4 29.51 -49.93 18.64
CA PHE A 4 30.35 -49.24 17.61
C PHE A 4 31.05 -47.88 17.88
N GLU A 5 32.38 -47.98 18.05
CA GLU A 5 33.49 -47.27 17.35
C GLU A 5 33.23 -45.86 16.75
N ALA A 6 34.07 -44.83 16.95
CA ALA A 6 35.51 -44.83 16.67
C ALA A 6 36.32 -43.63 17.26
N GLN A 7 37.57 -43.92 17.66
CA GLN A 7 38.79 -43.08 17.59
C GLN A 7 38.87 -41.70 18.28
N THR A 8 39.29 -41.76 19.55
CA THR A 8 40.37 -40.99 20.20
C THR A 8 41.55 -40.61 19.26
N THR A 9 42.40 -39.58 19.41
CA THR A 9 42.69 -38.49 20.41
C THR A 9 43.72 -37.51 19.75
N ASN A 10 44.32 -36.44 20.32
CA ASN A 10 44.49 -35.96 21.70
C ASN A 10 44.81 -34.44 21.81
N ASN A 11 45.04 -33.98 23.05
CA ASN A 11 45.97 -32.95 23.55
C ASN A 11 45.49 -31.52 23.87
N ASN A 12 45.34 -31.30 25.19
CA ASN A 12 45.97 -30.24 26.01
C ASN A 12 45.58 -28.75 25.75
N ASN A 13 45.46 -27.87 26.75
CA ASN A 13 45.85 -27.95 28.17
C ASN A 13 45.09 -26.89 29.00
N ASN A 14 44.78 -27.18 30.27
CA ASN A 14 44.78 -26.28 31.46
C ASN A 14 43.98 -24.94 31.43
N ASN A 15 43.47 -24.38 32.54
CA ASN A 15 43.61 -24.68 33.97
C ASN A 15 42.43 -24.07 34.78
N ASN A 16 42.12 -24.63 35.96
CA ASN A 16 41.76 -23.98 37.24
C ASN A 16 40.84 -22.70 37.27
N ASN A 17 39.90 -22.49 38.21
CA ASN A 17 39.80 -23.02 39.58
C ASN A 17 38.41 -22.77 40.23
N ASN A 18 37.92 -23.76 40.98
CA ASN A 18 37.29 -23.70 42.32
C ASN A 18 36.14 -22.74 42.76
N ASN A 19 35.20 -23.40 43.46
CA ASN A 19 34.41 -22.99 44.63
C ASN A 19 33.18 -22.06 44.42
N ILE A 20 31.95 -22.57 44.56
CA ILE A 20 31.26 -22.99 45.80
C ILE A 20 30.96 -21.80 46.74
N HIS A 21 29.70 -21.32 46.76
CA HIS A 21 28.87 -21.53 47.96
C HIS A 21 27.35 -21.41 47.73
N HIS A 22 26.67 -22.37 48.36
CA HIS A 22 25.23 -22.60 48.49
C HIS A 22 24.43 -21.52 49.27
N ARG A 23 23.09 -21.67 49.18
CA ARG A 23 22.00 -21.22 50.10
C ARG A 23 21.44 -19.81 49.88
N ASN A 24 20.16 -19.51 50.16
CA ASN A 24 18.86 -20.22 50.25
C ASN A 24 17.85 -19.21 50.83
N ARG A 25 16.55 -19.31 50.52
CA ARG A 25 15.43 -18.67 51.28
C ARG A 25 15.41 -17.11 51.24
N SER A 26 14.30 -16.40 51.49
CA SER A 26 12.86 -16.73 51.48
C SER A 26 12.03 -15.43 51.45
N ARG A 27 10.72 -15.54 51.17
CA ARG A 27 9.69 -14.50 51.35
C ARG A 27 9.87 -13.64 52.62
N GLN A 28 9.54 -12.35 52.53
CA GLN A 28 8.72 -11.70 53.57
C GLN A 28 7.93 -10.50 53.03
N ASN A 29 6.70 -10.34 53.53
CA ASN A 29 5.84 -9.17 53.30
C ASN A 29 6.35 -7.96 54.07
N ARG A 30 5.98 -6.75 53.65
CA ARG A 30 5.55 -5.69 54.59
C ARG A 30 4.57 -4.72 53.95
N SER A 31 3.63 -4.27 54.78
CA SER A 31 2.48 -3.44 54.44
C SER A 31 2.52 -2.12 55.20
N SER A 32 2.09 -1.04 54.54
CA SER A 32 1.55 0.22 55.10
C SER A 32 1.37 1.21 53.95
N GLY A 33 0.39 2.11 53.90
CA GLY A 33 -0.73 2.37 54.81
C GLY A 33 -1.04 3.87 54.87
N ASN A 34 -2.33 4.24 54.89
CA ASN A 34 -2.87 5.61 55.07
C ASN A 34 -2.72 6.59 53.86
N LYS A 35 -3.65 7.52 53.61
CA LYS A 35 -4.93 7.84 54.28
C LYS A 35 -5.90 8.57 53.35
N ASP A 36 -7.19 8.47 53.66
CA ASP A 36 -8.28 9.24 53.03
C ASP A 36 -8.21 10.75 53.32
N PHE A 37 -8.86 11.54 52.46
CA PHE A 37 -9.57 12.75 52.89
C PHE A 37 -10.83 12.95 52.05
N SER A 38 -11.99 12.88 52.73
CA SER A 38 -13.29 13.26 52.20
C SER A 38 -13.56 14.75 52.47
N GLY A 39 -14.44 15.36 51.68
CA GLY A 39 -14.85 16.75 51.85
C GLY A 39 -16.19 17.01 51.16
N ASN A 40 -17.28 16.90 51.92
CA ASN A 40 -18.61 17.33 51.49
C ASN A 40 -18.75 18.85 51.59
N VAL A 41 -19.41 19.46 50.62
CA VAL A 41 -20.10 20.76 50.78
C VAL A 41 -21.45 20.68 50.08
N GLU A 42 -22.52 20.90 50.84
CA GLU A 42 -23.89 21.10 50.35
C GLU A 42 -24.26 22.59 50.34
N GLN A 43 -25.49 22.88 49.85
CA GLN A 43 -26.16 24.19 49.75
C GLN A 43 -25.80 25.06 48.53
N GLN A 44 -26.73 25.76 47.87
CA GLN A 44 -28.19 25.63 47.72
C GLN A 44 -28.61 26.37 46.41
N PRO A 45 -29.87 26.27 45.90
CA PRO A 45 -30.20 26.65 44.53
C PRO A 45 -30.62 28.13 44.33
N LEU A 46 -30.58 28.61 43.08
CA LEU A 46 -31.18 29.89 42.67
C LEU A 46 -32.29 29.69 41.62
N HIS A 47 -33.39 30.42 41.82
CA HIS A 47 -34.64 30.30 41.07
C HIS A 47 -34.65 31.02 39.71
N HIS A 48 -35.52 30.51 38.83
CA HIS A 48 -36.25 31.19 37.75
C HIS A 48 -35.55 32.24 36.87
N ARG A 49 -35.60 31.97 35.55
CA ARG A 49 -36.55 32.70 34.70
C ARG A 49 -37.07 31.86 33.55
N SER A 50 -38.39 31.71 33.50
CA SER A 50 -39.13 31.10 32.40
C SER A 50 -39.32 32.12 31.27
N HIS A 51 -39.15 31.70 30.01
CA HIS A 51 -39.88 32.31 28.89
C HIS A 51 -40.21 31.25 27.85
N SER A 52 -41.50 30.94 27.77
CA SER A 52 -42.10 30.09 26.74
C SER A 52 -42.64 30.97 25.62
N ARG A 53 -42.50 30.53 24.36
CA ARG A 53 -43.63 30.19 23.47
C ARG A 53 -43.13 29.68 22.09
N PRO A 54 -43.98 28.98 21.31
CA PRO A 54 -43.53 28.01 20.30
C PRO A 54 -44.03 28.36 18.88
N ARG A 55 -44.11 27.33 18.01
CA ARG A 55 -44.67 27.24 16.63
C ARG A 55 -43.60 27.30 15.54
N ASN A 56 -43.67 26.52 14.44
CA ASN A 56 -44.57 25.41 14.06
C ASN A 56 -43.82 24.44 13.13
N ALA A 57 -44.23 23.18 13.10
CA ALA A 57 -43.89 22.26 12.01
C ALA A 57 -45.05 22.19 11.00
N VAL A 58 -44.76 21.86 9.73
CA VAL A 58 -45.51 20.96 8.82
C VAL A 58 -44.87 21.01 7.40
N PRO A 59 -44.94 19.93 6.58
CA PRO A 59 -43.97 19.67 5.49
C PRO A 59 -44.62 19.55 4.08
N LEU A 60 -43.93 18.85 3.15
CA LEU A 60 -44.36 18.40 1.80
C LEU A 60 -44.10 19.45 0.67
N HIS A 61 -43.90 19.10 -0.62
CA HIS A 61 -44.01 17.80 -1.33
C HIS A 61 -43.07 17.72 -2.57
N ARG A 62 -43.05 16.54 -3.25
CA ARG A 62 -42.38 16.29 -4.54
C ARG A 62 -43.30 16.65 -5.74
N ARG A 63 -42.72 17.02 -6.89
CA ARG A 63 -43.10 16.73 -8.31
C ARG A 63 -42.05 17.44 -9.20
N SER A 64 -41.36 16.91 -10.22
CA SER A 64 -41.57 15.91 -11.31
C SER A 64 -42.11 16.50 -12.63
N ASN A 65 -41.22 16.62 -13.64
CA ASN A 65 -41.43 16.76 -15.10
C ASN A 65 -42.31 17.96 -15.57
N SER A 66 -42.18 18.54 -16.77
CA SER A 66 -41.73 18.08 -18.10
C SER A 66 -41.30 19.25 -19.02
N ARG A 67 -40.87 18.97 -20.25
CA ARG A 67 -40.46 19.95 -21.30
C ARG A 67 -41.65 20.45 -22.15
N THR A 68 -41.50 21.64 -22.73
CA THR A 68 -41.75 21.93 -24.18
C THR A 68 -41.04 23.23 -24.61
N HIS A 69 -40.77 23.38 -25.91
CA HIS A 69 -40.23 24.60 -26.54
C HIS A 69 -41.38 25.54 -26.97
N ASP A 70 -41.12 26.85 -27.13
CA ASP A 70 -40.98 27.49 -28.45
C ASP A 70 -40.64 29.01 -28.33
N ASP A 71 -40.01 29.51 -29.40
CA ASP A 71 -39.81 30.89 -29.88
C ASP A 71 -39.13 32.01 -29.05
N GLU A 72 -38.01 32.48 -29.61
CA GLU A 72 -37.34 33.77 -29.37
C GLU A 72 -37.68 34.70 -30.57
N PRO A 73 -37.68 36.05 -30.46
CA PRO A 73 -36.37 36.71 -30.50
C PRO A 73 -36.21 38.07 -29.78
N SER A 74 -34.93 38.36 -29.52
CA SER A 74 -34.27 39.68 -29.65
C SER A 74 -33.95 40.52 -28.40
N ARG A 75 -32.62 40.64 -28.21
CA ARG A 75 -31.83 41.78 -27.70
C ARG A 75 -31.63 41.96 -26.18
N SER A 76 -30.42 41.52 -25.80
CA SER A 76 -29.43 42.24 -24.98
C SER A 76 -29.71 42.48 -23.50
N THR A 77 -29.15 41.60 -22.65
CA THR A 77 -28.10 42.00 -21.69
C THR A 77 -27.22 40.83 -21.25
N GLN A 78 -25.91 41.07 -21.25
CA GLN A 78 -24.80 40.41 -20.54
C GLN A 78 -25.09 39.11 -19.74
N HIS A 79 -24.55 37.97 -20.23
CA HIS A 79 -24.06 36.89 -19.36
C HIS A 79 -22.77 36.29 -19.91
N GLU A 80 -21.67 36.42 -19.16
CA GLU A 80 -20.37 35.86 -19.52
C GLU A 80 -20.37 34.33 -19.42
N SER A 81 -20.44 33.65 -20.56
CA SER A 81 -20.21 32.21 -20.60
C SER A 81 -18.71 31.91 -20.46
N ARG A 82 -18.29 31.39 -19.29
CA ARG A 82 -16.98 30.76 -19.10
C ARG A 82 -16.88 29.43 -19.87
N GLN A 83 -16.83 29.51 -21.20
CA GLN A 83 -16.40 28.38 -22.02
C GLN A 83 -14.89 28.17 -21.79
N GLN A 84 -14.53 27.14 -21.01
CA GLN A 84 -13.18 26.62 -20.99
C GLN A 84 -12.83 26.15 -22.41
N ARG A 85 -11.87 26.82 -23.05
CA ARG A 85 -11.36 26.43 -24.37
C ARG A 85 -10.77 25.02 -24.27
N ARG A 86 -11.44 24.04 -24.88
CA ARG A 86 -10.87 22.72 -25.15
C ARG A 86 -9.65 22.90 -26.06
N PHE A 87 -8.55 22.24 -25.72
CA PHE A 87 -7.43 22.09 -26.64
C PHE A 87 -7.80 21.01 -27.66
N ASN A 88 -8.10 21.43 -28.89
CA ASN A 88 -8.08 20.53 -30.03
C ASN A 88 -6.63 20.33 -30.46
N TYR A 89 -6.22 19.09 -30.66
CA TYR A 89 -4.92 18.72 -31.19
C TYR A 89 -5.06 18.53 -32.70
N GLU A 90 -4.30 19.30 -33.49
CA GLU A 90 -4.29 19.24 -34.96
C GLU A 90 -2.86 19.21 -35.52
N HIS A 91 -2.74 18.65 -36.72
CA HIS A 91 -1.56 18.00 -37.27
C HIS A 91 -0.29 18.85 -37.45
N TYR A 92 0.87 18.20 -37.26
CA TYR A 92 2.14 18.60 -37.86
C TYR A 92 2.88 17.40 -38.48
N LYS A 93 3.57 17.64 -39.60
CA LYS A 93 4.33 16.62 -40.36
C LYS A 93 5.73 16.40 -39.81
N ARG A 94 6.20 15.16 -40.00
CA ARG A 94 7.49 14.57 -39.55
C ARG A 94 8.70 15.24 -40.23
N ILE A 95 9.76 15.47 -39.47
CA ILE A 95 11.14 15.70 -39.95
C ILE A 95 12.07 14.75 -39.19
N GLY A 96 12.94 14.02 -39.90
CA GLY A 96 13.96 13.15 -39.32
C GLY A 96 13.74 11.65 -39.54
N VAL A 97 14.81 10.98 -39.99
CA VAL A 97 14.91 9.51 -40.16
C VAL A 97 15.96 9.01 -39.16
N ASN A 98 15.61 7.95 -38.41
CA ASN A 98 16.49 7.15 -37.52
C ASN A 98 17.36 7.89 -36.48
N ALA A 99 16.83 8.04 -35.27
CA ALA A 99 17.61 7.88 -34.02
C ALA A 99 16.67 7.47 -32.88
N GLY A 100 16.98 6.39 -32.14
CA GLY A 100 16.17 5.93 -31.01
C GLY A 100 16.31 6.87 -29.80
N CYS A 101 15.24 7.56 -29.43
CA CYS A 101 15.23 8.56 -28.35
C CYS A 101 14.41 8.04 -27.16
N TYR A 102 15.07 7.79 -26.02
CA TYR A 102 14.43 7.28 -24.79
C TYR A 102 13.98 8.46 -23.91
N PHE A 103 12.66 8.65 -23.78
CA PHE A 103 12.04 9.91 -23.40
C PHE A 103 12.42 10.47 -22.02
N PRO A 104 12.81 11.76 -21.95
CA PRO A 104 12.65 12.61 -20.78
C PRO A 104 11.47 13.60 -20.97
N THR A 105 10.64 13.80 -19.94
CA THR A 105 9.70 14.93 -19.91
C THR A 105 10.31 16.09 -19.13
N ILE A 106 10.67 17.19 -19.82
CA ILE A 106 10.92 18.48 -19.17
C ILE A 106 9.62 19.28 -19.21
N GLN A 107 8.95 19.43 -18.06
CA GLN A 107 7.73 20.23 -17.97
C GLN A 107 8.07 21.72 -17.89
N PHE A 108 8.11 22.39 -19.04
CA PHE A 108 8.15 23.86 -19.10
C PHE A 108 6.76 24.44 -18.82
N SER A 109 6.55 24.93 -17.59
CA SER A 109 5.32 25.63 -17.19
C SER A 109 5.44 27.13 -17.49
N ILE A 110 4.94 27.56 -18.64
CA ILE A 110 4.93 28.97 -19.03
C ILE A 110 3.72 29.65 -18.39
N HIS A 111 3.96 30.41 -17.32
CA HIS A 111 2.94 31.21 -16.66
C HIS A 111 2.78 32.57 -17.35
N HIS A 112 1.61 32.82 -17.94
CA HIS A 112 1.22 34.15 -18.41
C HIS A 112 0.27 34.82 -17.42
N ASP A 113 0.43 36.14 -17.26
CA ASP A 113 -0.50 37.00 -16.54
C ASP A 113 -1.88 36.98 -17.23
N PRO A 114 -2.94 36.48 -16.57
CA PRO A 114 -4.25 36.32 -17.19
C PRO A 114 -4.89 37.65 -17.63
N PHE A 115 -4.48 38.78 -17.03
CA PHE A 115 -5.05 40.10 -17.34
C PHE A 115 -4.55 40.69 -18.68
N ARG A 116 -3.59 40.06 -19.36
CA ARG A 116 -3.06 40.52 -20.67
C ARG A 116 -3.51 39.67 -21.88
N LEU A 117 -4.40 38.70 -21.69
CA LEU A 117 -4.85 37.78 -22.74
C LEU A 117 -6.05 38.31 -23.55
N THR A 118 -5.80 39.22 -24.48
CA THR A 118 -6.77 39.59 -25.52
C THR A 118 -6.69 38.65 -26.72
N ASN A 119 -7.80 38.41 -27.44
CA ASN A 119 -7.84 37.49 -28.59
C ASN A 119 -6.79 37.83 -29.67
N ASN A 120 -6.49 39.12 -29.87
CA ASN A 120 -5.55 39.60 -30.88
C ASN A 120 -4.07 39.30 -30.53
N ASN A 121 -3.74 39.08 -29.25
CA ASN A 121 -2.37 38.82 -28.80
C ASN A 121 -2.00 37.33 -28.77
N ILE A 122 -2.96 36.42 -28.89
CA ILE A 122 -2.74 34.97 -28.82
C ILE A 122 -1.77 34.45 -29.90
N PRO A 123 -1.82 34.90 -31.18
CA PRO A 123 -0.86 34.46 -32.20
C PRO A 123 0.58 34.88 -31.86
N ASN A 124 0.78 36.11 -31.39
CA ASN A 124 2.09 36.62 -30.98
C ASN A 124 2.64 35.88 -29.76
N ILE A 125 1.80 35.52 -28.79
CA ILE A 125 2.20 34.71 -27.63
C ILE A 125 2.60 33.30 -28.09
N LYS A 126 1.84 32.65 -28.98
CA LYS A 126 2.21 31.35 -29.56
C LYS A 126 3.56 31.41 -30.29
N ASN A 127 3.82 32.46 -31.06
CA ASN A 127 5.09 32.64 -31.76
C ASN A 127 6.27 32.88 -30.79
N ARG A 128 6.10 33.69 -29.74
CA ARG A 128 7.10 33.84 -28.67
C ARG A 128 7.40 32.52 -27.96
N ILE A 129 6.38 31.71 -27.64
CA ILE A 129 6.58 30.39 -27.04
C ILE A 129 7.36 29.48 -27.99
N LYS A 130 7.03 29.45 -29.29
CA LYS A 130 7.79 28.71 -30.30
C LYS A 130 9.26 29.16 -30.38
N GLN A 131 9.54 30.47 -30.32
CA GLN A 131 10.89 31.02 -30.32
C GLN A 131 11.68 30.63 -29.05
N ILE A 132 11.08 30.74 -27.86
CA ILE A 132 11.72 30.33 -26.60
C ILE A 132 12.04 28.84 -26.60
N VAL A 133 11.11 28.00 -27.10
CA VAL A 133 11.34 26.56 -27.25
C VAL A 133 12.44 26.28 -28.26
N ALA A 134 12.48 26.97 -29.41
CA ALA A 134 13.54 26.81 -30.41
C ALA A 134 14.94 27.15 -29.85
N LEU A 135 15.07 28.29 -29.15
CA LEU A 135 16.34 28.69 -28.50
C LEU A 135 16.76 27.69 -27.41
N LEU A 136 15.82 27.09 -26.68
CA LEU A 136 16.11 26.03 -25.73
C LEU A 136 16.61 24.76 -26.42
N ILE A 137 15.98 24.33 -27.54
CA ILE A 137 16.48 23.19 -28.34
C ILE A 137 17.92 23.47 -28.81
N GLU A 138 18.17 24.65 -29.39
CA GLU A 138 19.47 25.03 -29.93
C GLU A 138 20.56 25.08 -28.84
N PHE A 139 20.24 25.64 -27.67
CA PHE A 139 21.10 25.59 -26.49
C PHE A 139 21.39 24.14 -26.07
N PHE A 140 20.38 23.26 -26.01
CA PHE A 140 20.59 21.87 -25.64
C PHE A 140 21.45 21.13 -26.68
N LEU A 141 21.16 21.26 -27.98
CA LEU A 141 21.93 20.64 -29.06
C LEU A 141 23.39 21.10 -29.09
N SER A 142 23.65 22.40 -28.91
CA SER A 142 25.03 22.94 -28.88
C SER A 142 25.87 22.44 -27.70
N HIS A 143 25.22 22.00 -26.61
CA HIS A 143 25.87 21.41 -25.43
C HIS A 143 25.81 19.86 -25.40
N GLN A 144 25.51 19.21 -26.53
CA GLN A 144 25.36 17.75 -26.64
C GLN A 144 24.27 17.15 -25.74
N ILE A 145 23.23 17.93 -25.42
CA ILE A 145 22.06 17.52 -24.64
C ILE A 145 20.94 17.13 -25.61
N THR A 146 20.64 15.84 -25.70
CA THR A 146 19.57 15.30 -26.55
C THR A 146 18.19 15.70 -26.01
N VAL A 147 17.37 16.31 -26.87
CA VAL A 147 15.96 16.67 -26.58
C VAL A 147 15.03 15.68 -27.29
N CYS A 148 14.32 14.82 -26.54
CA CYS A 148 13.24 14.00 -27.11
C CYS A 148 11.88 14.64 -26.84
N TYR A 149 11.05 14.79 -27.87
CA TYR A 149 9.65 15.20 -27.73
C TYR A 149 8.76 13.98 -27.53
N GLY A 150 7.98 13.96 -26.45
CA GLY A 150 6.87 13.01 -26.29
C GLY A 150 5.74 13.38 -27.25
N ASN A 151 5.65 12.68 -28.38
CA ASN A 151 4.61 12.92 -29.37
C ASN A 151 3.29 12.26 -28.93
N ILE A 152 2.34 13.04 -28.41
CA ILE A 152 0.97 12.56 -28.14
C ILE A 152 0.18 12.62 -29.47
N ASP A 153 0.62 11.85 -30.46
CA ASP A 153 0.00 11.81 -31.77
C ASP A 153 0.27 10.47 -32.48
N SER A 154 -0.48 9.43 -32.07
CA SER A 154 -0.76 8.26 -32.91
C SER A 154 -2.03 7.51 -32.47
N ASN A 155 -3.19 8.06 -32.83
CA ASN A 155 -4.41 7.25 -33.05
C ASN A 155 -4.33 6.41 -34.34
N ILE A 156 -3.14 6.29 -34.95
CA ILE A 156 -2.85 5.53 -36.16
C ILE A 156 -1.82 4.47 -35.80
N GLY A 157 -2.34 3.32 -35.38
CA GLY A 157 -1.59 2.16 -34.90
C GLY A 157 -2.56 1.22 -34.21
N SER A 158 -2.48 -0.09 -34.45
CA SER A 158 -3.51 -1.03 -34.00
C SER A 158 -3.55 -1.30 -32.49
N LYS A 159 -2.61 -0.73 -31.71
CA LYS A 159 -2.47 -0.82 -30.25
C LYS A 159 -1.74 0.44 -29.74
N PRO A 160 -1.97 0.91 -28.50
CA PRO A 160 -1.12 1.91 -27.86
C PRO A 160 0.23 1.27 -27.51
N TYR A 161 1.21 1.40 -28.42
CA TYR A 161 2.59 1.00 -28.17
C TYR A 161 3.25 1.97 -27.19
N LEU A 162 2.93 1.80 -25.90
CA LEU A 162 3.61 2.49 -24.80
C LEU A 162 4.92 1.75 -24.49
N PHE A 163 5.81 1.93 -25.48
CA PHE A 163 7.23 1.61 -25.61
C PHE A 163 7.87 0.69 -24.56
N PHE A 164 7.97 -0.59 -24.91
CA PHE A 164 9.13 -1.39 -24.57
C PHE A 164 10.09 -1.40 -25.77
N GLN A 165 11.39 -1.46 -25.52
CA GLN A 165 12.41 -1.64 -26.56
C GLN A 165 12.11 -2.91 -27.37
N GLU A 166 12.08 -2.82 -28.71
CA GLU A 166 11.94 -3.99 -29.58
C GLU A 166 13.16 -4.91 -29.48
N GLU A 167 14.34 -4.33 -29.30
CA GLU A 167 15.60 -5.03 -29.02
C GLU A 167 16.10 -4.72 -27.62
N ILE A 168 16.09 -5.72 -26.75
CA ILE A 168 16.67 -5.67 -25.41
C ILE A 168 17.90 -6.60 -25.39
N PRO A 169 19.03 -6.18 -24.80
CA PRO A 169 20.21 -7.03 -24.70
C PRO A 169 19.88 -8.37 -24.05
N HIS A 170 20.47 -9.46 -24.56
CA HIS A 170 20.14 -10.80 -24.12
C HIS A 170 20.71 -11.08 -22.72
N PHE A 171 19.94 -10.76 -21.69
CA PHE A 171 20.22 -11.16 -20.31
C PHE A 171 19.57 -12.52 -20.01
N PRO A 172 20.23 -13.42 -19.25
CA PRO A 172 19.75 -14.78 -19.04
C PRO A 172 18.43 -14.82 -18.24
N SER A 173 18.38 -14.21 -17.05
CA SER A 173 17.23 -14.34 -16.15
C SER A 173 16.11 -13.34 -16.43
N LEU A 174 14.90 -13.66 -15.94
CA LEU A 174 13.77 -12.72 -15.92
C LEU A 174 14.05 -11.51 -15.03
N ILE A 175 14.84 -11.67 -13.96
CA ILE A 175 15.17 -10.59 -13.02
C ILE A 175 16.11 -9.58 -13.67
N MET A 176 17.13 -10.03 -14.41
CA MET A 176 18.00 -9.13 -15.17
C MET A 176 17.21 -8.40 -16.27
N LYS A 177 16.31 -9.09 -16.99
CA LYS A 177 15.41 -8.46 -17.98
C LYS A 177 14.52 -7.38 -17.33
N TYR A 178 13.95 -7.66 -16.16
CA TYR A 178 13.18 -6.67 -15.38
C TYR A 178 14.03 -5.48 -14.95
N SER A 179 15.25 -5.75 -14.46
CA SER A 179 16.20 -4.75 -13.98
C SER A 179 16.66 -3.82 -15.10
N TRP A 180 16.93 -4.37 -16.28
CA TRP A 180 17.23 -3.61 -17.49
C TRP A 180 16.05 -2.74 -17.92
N GLN A 181 14.85 -3.31 -18.05
CA GLN A 181 13.66 -2.56 -18.43
C GLN A 181 13.36 -1.42 -17.44
N MET A 182 13.51 -1.68 -16.13
CA MET A 182 13.45 -0.65 -15.09
C MET A 182 14.44 0.48 -15.36
N LEU A 183 15.72 0.16 -15.56
CA LEU A 183 16.77 1.14 -15.80
C LEU A 183 16.52 1.96 -17.08
N SER A 184 16.13 1.30 -18.18
CA SER A 184 15.82 1.97 -19.45
C SER A 184 14.56 2.85 -19.38
N SER A 185 13.63 2.57 -18.46
CA SER A 185 12.38 3.34 -18.30
C SER A 185 12.55 4.68 -17.58
N VAL A 186 13.72 4.97 -16.98
CA VAL A 186 13.93 6.18 -16.18
C VAL A 186 14.06 7.46 -17.01
N GLY A 187 14.52 7.35 -18.26
CA GLY A 187 14.82 8.49 -19.14
C GLY A 187 16.11 9.21 -18.71
N TYR A 188 17.11 9.24 -19.58
CA TYR A 188 18.42 9.78 -19.23
C TYR A 188 18.41 11.31 -19.13
N ARG A 189 19.09 11.86 -18.12
CA ARG A 189 19.42 13.29 -18.01
C ARG A 189 20.94 13.43 -18.01
N LEU A 190 21.48 14.22 -18.93
CA LEU A 190 22.71 13.86 -19.64
C LEU A 190 24.01 14.45 -19.10
N GLN A 191 25.00 13.58 -18.89
CA GLN A 191 26.34 13.81 -19.42
C GLN A 191 26.96 12.44 -19.79
N ILE A 192 26.89 12.07 -21.08
CA ILE A 192 27.41 10.78 -21.55
C ILE A 192 28.94 10.88 -21.70
N GLN A 193 29.65 10.06 -20.92
CA GLN A 193 31.10 9.83 -21.05
C GLN A 193 31.44 8.37 -21.36
N ILE A 194 30.44 7.55 -21.72
CA ILE A 194 30.58 6.12 -22.01
C ILE A 194 29.65 5.75 -23.17
N SER A 195 30.14 5.02 -24.17
CA SER A 195 29.31 4.55 -25.28
C SER A 195 28.22 3.58 -24.79
N LYS A 196 27.13 3.44 -25.55
CA LYS A 196 26.04 2.51 -25.24
C LYS A 196 26.55 1.07 -25.16
N GLU A 197 27.48 0.74 -26.05
CA GLU A 197 28.13 -0.56 -26.20
C GLU A 197 28.95 -0.88 -24.95
N ASN A 198 29.83 0.03 -24.53
CA ASN A 198 30.67 -0.16 -23.33
C ASN A 198 29.83 -0.25 -22.04
N PHE A 199 28.72 0.49 -21.96
CA PHE A 199 27.79 0.41 -20.83
C PHE A 199 27.09 -0.97 -20.77
N ILE A 200 26.59 -1.46 -21.91
CA ILE A 200 25.96 -2.77 -22.03
C ILE A 200 26.97 -3.89 -21.76
N GLU A 201 28.21 -3.78 -22.24
CA GLU A 201 29.27 -4.75 -21.99
C GLU A 201 29.61 -4.88 -20.50
N LYS A 202 29.71 -3.75 -19.77
CA LYS A 202 29.90 -3.76 -18.30
C LYS A 202 28.75 -4.47 -17.58
N LEU A 203 27.50 -4.21 -17.97
CA LEU A 203 26.35 -4.93 -17.41
C LEU A 203 26.35 -6.43 -17.78
N HIS A 204 26.80 -6.80 -18.98
CA HIS A 204 26.96 -8.21 -19.35
C HIS A 204 28.04 -8.93 -18.53
N LYS A 205 29.12 -8.24 -18.12
CA LYS A 205 30.10 -8.81 -17.19
C LYS A 205 29.47 -9.14 -15.84
N LEU A 206 28.67 -8.23 -15.27
CA LEU A 206 27.91 -8.50 -14.04
C LEU A 206 26.93 -9.67 -14.20
N SER A 207 26.30 -9.83 -15.38
CA SER A 207 25.38 -10.95 -15.64
C SER A 207 26.04 -12.34 -15.69
N LYS A 208 27.38 -12.39 -15.67
CA LYS A 208 28.20 -13.60 -15.72
C LYS A 208 28.99 -13.85 -14.43
N GLU A 209 28.78 -13.07 -13.37
CA GLU A 209 29.42 -13.35 -12.07
C GLU A 209 28.93 -14.67 -11.47
N GLU A 210 29.82 -15.40 -10.79
CA GLU A 210 29.52 -16.71 -10.20
C GLU A 210 28.60 -16.61 -8.97
N HIS A 211 28.76 -15.57 -8.15
CA HIS A 211 28.04 -15.46 -6.87
C HIS A 211 26.77 -14.59 -6.98
N ASN A 212 25.62 -15.24 -7.14
CA ASN A 212 24.28 -14.61 -7.15
C ASN A 212 24.20 -13.37 -8.09
N PRO A 213 24.43 -13.56 -9.41
CA PRO A 213 24.52 -12.45 -10.37
C PRO A 213 23.19 -11.69 -10.54
N ASP A 214 22.05 -12.35 -10.38
CA ASP A 214 20.72 -11.73 -10.40
C ASP A 214 20.62 -10.60 -9.36
N GLU A 215 21.11 -10.84 -8.15
CA GLU A 215 21.03 -9.88 -7.07
C GLU A 215 21.98 -8.72 -7.24
N LEU A 216 23.22 -8.98 -7.65
CA LEU A 216 24.16 -7.90 -7.93
C LEU A 216 23.65 -7.01 -9.07
N PHE A 217 23.22 -7.62 -10.18
CA PHE A 217 22.68 -6.91 -11.33
C PHE A 217 21.46 -6.07 -10.96
N TYR A 218 20.52 -6.64 -10.19
CA TYR A 218 19.35 -5.93 -9.69
C TYR A 218 19.73 -4.75 -8.77
N ARG A 219 20.65 -4.96 -7.80
CA ARG A 219 21.11 -3.91 -6.87
C ARG A 219 21.77 -2.73 -7.62
N VAL A 220 22.63 -3.03 -8.60
CA VAL A 220 23.26 -2.02 -9.48
C VAL A 220 22.20 -1.25 -10.27
N CYS A 221 21.25 -1.94 -10.89
CA CYS A 221 20.17 -1.29 -11.65
C CYS A 221 19.24 -0.44 -10.76
N VAL A 222 18.94 -0.86 -9.53
CA VAL A 222 18.14 -0.09 -8.56
C VAL A 222 18.90 1.15 -8.06
N TYR A 223 20.21 1.04 -7.84
CA TYR A 223 21.04 2.19 -7.49
C TYR A 223 21.01 3.23 -8.62
N LEU A 224 21.33 2.80 -9.84
CA LEU A 224 21.39 3.68 -11.01
C LEU A 224 20.02 4.31 -11.32
N SER A 225 18.93 3.53 -11.29
CA SER A 225 17.58 4.06 -11.55
C SER A 225 17.19 5.14 -10.53
N ARG A 226 17.56 4.96 -9.25
CA ARG A 226 17.38 5.97 -8.20
C ARG A 226 18.25 7.22 -8.43
N ILE A 227 19.52 7.05 -8.79
CA ILE A 227 20.43 8.19 -9.03
C ILE A 227 19.96 9.00 -10.25
N PHE A 228 19.64 8.35 -11.37
CA PHE A 228 19.15 9.00 -12.59
C PHE A 228 17.79 9.68 -12.37
N SER A 229 16.95 9.16 -11.47
CA SER A 229 15.68 9.82 -11.07
C SER A 229 15.89 11.08 -10.23
N LEU A 230 16.99 11.17 -9.47
CA LEU A 230 17.24 12.25 -8.51
C LEU A 230 18.15 13.35 -9.07
N LYS A 231 19.20 12.99 -9.82
CA LYS A 231 20.23 13.92 -10.31
C LYS A 231 19.95 14.27 -11.78
N PRO A 232 19.79 15.57 -12.14
CA PRO A 232 19.57 15.98 -13.53
C PRO A 232 20.82 15.93 -14.41
N PHE A 233 22.01 15.84 -13.83
CA PHE A 233 23.27 15.67 -14.56
C PHE A 233 24.11 14.63 -13.82
N VAL A 234 24.59 13.61 -14.53
CA VAL A 234 25.25 12.44 -13.95
C VAL A 234 26.40 11.96 -14.82
N ASN A 235 27.58 11.78 -14.23
CA ASN A 235 28.65 11.01 -14.84
C ASN A 235 28.32 9.51 -14.71
N ILE A 236 27.78 8.93 -15.79
CA ILE A 236 27.30 7.55 -15.82
C ILE A 236 28.42 6.56 -15.47
N ASN A 237 29.64 6.77 -15.96
CA ASN A 237 30.76 5.85 -15.72
C ASN A 237 31.15 5.84 -14.24
N LYS A 238 31.28 7.01 -13.61
CA LYS A 238 31.61 7.13 -12.18
C LYS A 238 30.53 6.53 -11.27
N GLU A 239 29.26 6.79 -11.56
CA GLU A 239 28.16 6.21 -10.77
C GLU A 239 27.99 4.70 -11.02
N LEU A 240 28.32 4.17 -12.21
CA LEU A 240 28.31 2.74 -12.49
C LEU A 240 29.38 1.99 -11.68
N GLU A 241 30.63 2.47 -11.68
CA GLU A 241 31.70 1.88 -10.87
C GLU A 241 31.34 1.91 -9.37
N HIS A 242 30.86 3.06 -8.89
CA HIS A 242 30.41 3.20 -7.50
C HIS A 242 29.21 2.29 -7.17
N ALA A 243 28.27 2.10 -8.10
CA ALA A 243 27.14 1.18 -7.95
C ALA A 243 27.60 -0.27 -7.83
N ILE A 244 28.57 -0.69 -8.65
CA ILE A 244 29.13 -2.04 -8.64
C ILE A 244 29.82 -2.29 -7.29
N ILE A 245 30.76 -1.43 -6.90
CA ILE A 245 31.52 -1.57 -5.64
C ILE A 245 30.58 -1.61 -4.42
N GLN A 246 29.64 -0.67 -4.30
CA GLN A 246 28.67 -0.69 -3.18
C GLN A 246 27.75 -1.92 -3.21
N SER A 247 27.39 -2.43 -4.39
CA SER A 247 26.45 -3.54 -4.51
C SER A 247 27.12 -4.89 -4.26
N GLN A 248 28.40 -5.03 -4.61
CA GLN A 248 29.25 -6.18 -4.24
C GLN A 248 29.43 -6.19 -2.72
N GLN A 249 29.95 -5.12 -2.11
CA GLN A 249 30.07 -4.99 -0.64
C GLN A 249 28.75 -5.35 0.07
N LYS A 250 27.62 -4.77 -0.34
CA LYS A 250 26.32 -5.06 0.27
C LYS A 250 25.74 -6.43 -0.05
N ARG A 251 26.22 -7.14 -1.07
CA ARG A 251 25.87 -8.54 -1.33
C ARG A 251 26.65 -9.42 -0.34
N ASP A 252 27.94 -9.15 -0.22
CA ASP A 252 28.89 -9.96 0.53
C ASP A 252 28.72 -9.77 2.06
N ASP A 253 28.39 -8.55 2.52
CA ASP A 253 27.96 -8.24 3.89
C ASP A 253 26.58 -8.85 4.25
N CYS A 254 25.71 -9.08 3.27
CA CYS A 254 24.37 -9.60 3.48
C CYS A 254 24.39 -11.12 3.52
N ALA A 255 24.47 -11.70 4.73
CA ALA A 255 24.39 -13.15 4.97
C ALA A 255 23.22 -13.89 4.27
N TYR A 256 22.16 -13.17 3.87
CA TYR A 256 21.09 -13.70 3.04
C TYR A 256 20.67 -12.70 1.96
N GLY A 257 20.71 -13.14 0.71
CA GLY A 257 20.35 -12.34 -0.46
C GLY A 257 18.87 -11.91 -0.49
N LEU A 258 18.63 -10.71 -1.02
CA LEU A 258 17.30 -10.17 -1.31
C LEU A 258 16.52 -11.05 -2.30
N ILE A 259 17.24 -11.72 -3.21
CA ILE A 259 16.66 -12.55 -4.27
C ILE A 259 16.62 -14.03 -3.88
N SER A 260 17.64 -14.54 -3.18
CA SER A 260 17.62 -15.94 -2.71
C SER A 260 16.53 -16.21 -1.67
N LYS A 261 16.04 -15.18 -0.95
CA LYS A 261 14.83 -15.28 -0.11
C LYS A 261 13.51 -15.46 -0.87
N ILE A 262 13.47 -15.31 -2.20
CA ILE A 262 12.20 -15.34 -2.96
C ILE A 262 11.55 -16.73 -2.97
N ASP A 263 12.33 -17.81 -2.79
CA ASP A 263 11.84 -19.18 -2.69
C ASP A 263 11.82 -19.75 -1.24
N ILE A 264 12.25 -18.98 -0.22
CA ILE A 264 12.48 -19.52 1.13
C ILE A 264 11.36 -19.12 2.12
N GLU A 265 10.46 -20.08 2.36
CA GLU A 265 9.63 -20.32 3.55
C GLU A 265 8.62 -19.26 4.05
N GLU A 266 8.80 -17.96 3.82
CA GLU A 266 7.86 -16.94 4.33
C GLU A 266 6.60 -16.79 3.45
N ILE A 267 5.70 -17.78 3.53
CA ILE A 267 4.36 -17.86 2.90
C ILE A 267 3.58 -16.51 2.89
N ASN A 268 3.85 -15.63 3.85
CA ASN A 268 3.09 -14.42 4.10
C ASN A 268 3.67 -13.14 3.46
N GLU A 269 4.90 -13.14 2.93
CA GLU A 269 5.53 -11.97 2.28
C GLU A 269 6.28 -12.38 1.00
N ALA A 270 6.26 -11.55 -0.05
CA ALA A 270 6.89 -11.84 -1.34
C ALA A 270 7.32 -10.57 -2.08
N TYR A 271 8.40 -10.64 -2.85
CA TYR A 271 8.80 -9.57 -3.78
C TYR A 271 7.99 -9.66 -5.07
N ILE A 272 7.34 -8.56 -5.45
CA ILE A 272 6.49 -8.47 -6.64
C ILE A 272 7.04 -7.38 -7.58
N PRO A 273 7.14 -7.63 -8.90
CA PRO A 273 7.24 -6.60 -9.93
C PRO A 273 6.19 -5.49 -9.72
N SER A 274 6.58 -4.23 -9.85
CA SER A 274 5.66 -3.11 -9.67
C SER A 274 5.81 -2.05 -10.75
N VAL A 275 4.68 -1.55 -11.22
CA VAL A 275 4.58 -0.69 -12.40
C VAL A 275 3.59 0.44 -12.13
N SER A 276 3.91 1.67 -12.53
CA SER A 276 2.91 2.74 -12.72
C SER A 276 2.51 2.81 -14.18
N LEU A 277 1.21 2.68 -14.45
CA LEU A 277 0.62 3.17 -15.69
C LEU A 277 0.34 4.67 -15.52
N THR A 278 0.87 5.47 -16.44
CA THR A 278 0.60 6.90 -16.54
C THR A 278 0.02 7.22 -17.93
N PRO A 279 -0.58 8.40 -18.16
CA PRO A 279 -1.17 8.75 -19.45
C PRO A 279 -0.23 8.61 -20.66
N THR A 280 1.08 8.83 -20.47
CA THR A 280 2.04 8.82 -21.58
C THR A 280 3.09 7.71 -21.50
N THR A 281 3.15 6.89 -20.45
CA THR A 281 4.18 5.84 -20.32
C THR A 281 3.87 4.75 -19.28
N ILE A 282 4.66 3.68 -19.31
CA ILE A 282 4.69 2.60 -18.33
C ILE A 282 5.99 2.73 -17.53
N ARG A 283 5.92 3.16 -16.27
CA ARG A 283 7.11 3.34 -15.41
C ARG A 283 7.31 2.11 -14.53
N ILE A 284 8.41 1.41 -14.71
CA ILE A 284 8.76 0.24 -13.91
C ILE A 284 9.46 0.70 -12.63
N LYS A 285 9.11 0.08 -11.51
CA LYS A 285 9.64 0.40 -10.18
C LYS A 285 10.58 -0.71 -9.69
N PRO A 286 11.39 -0.47 -8.65
CA PRO A 286 12.00 -1.55 -7.89
C PRO A 286 10.96 -2.58 -7.42
N LEU A 287 11.36 -3.84 -7.28
CA LEU A 287 10.52 -4.91 -6.72
C LEU A 287 9.97 -4.49 -5.36
N LYS A 288 8.66 -4.67 -5.18
CA LYS A 288 7.95 -4.26 -3.97
C LYS A 288 7.73 -5.47 -3.06
N LEU A 289 8.35 -5.46 -1.88
CA LEU A 289 8.02 -6.42 -0.83
C LEU A 289 6.56 -6.21 -0.41
N CYS A 290 5.73 -7.21 -0.65
CA CYS A 290 4.29 -7.19 -0.38
C CYS A 290 3.93 -8.35 0.55
N ARG A 291 3.01 -8.09 1.50
CA ARG A 291 2.31 -9.20 2.16
C ARG A 291 1.41 -9.91 1.16
N THR A 292 1.45 -11.23 1.18
CA THR A 292 0.72 -12.08 0.23
C THR A 292 -0.80 -12.05 0.51
N ASN A 293 -1.55 -12.57 -0.45
CA ASN A 293 -2.97 -12.87 -0.34
C ASN A 293 -3.19 -14.34 -0.76
N ARG A 294 -4.43 -14.81 -0.74
CA ARG A 294 -4.79 -16.20 -1.05
C ARG A 294 -4.24 -16.66 -2.40
N VAL A 295 -4.36 -15.81 -3.42
CA VAL A 295 -3.97 -16.09 -4.80
C VAL A 295 -2.44 -16.17 -4.93
N LEU A 296 -1.72 -15.20 -4.34
CA LEU A 296 -0.24 -15.19 -4.38
C LEU A 296 0.41 -16.35 -3.62
N ARG A 297 -0.29 -16.93 -2.64
CA ARG A 297 0.17 -18.13 -1.90
C ARG A 297 -0.08 -19.44 -2.65
N ALA A 298 -1.01 -19.46 -3.60
CA ALA A 298 -1.36 -20.63 -4.38
C ALA A 298 -0.34 -20.88 -5.51
N THR A 299 0.94 -20.95 -5.17
CA THR A 299 2.07 -21.03 -6.12
C THR A 299 2.03 -22.29 -7.00
N LYS A 300 1.41 -23.38 -6.51
CA LYS A 300 1.15 -24.59 -7.31
C LYS A 300 0.16 -24.36 -8.45
N GLN A 301 -0.77 -23.41 -8.30
CA GLN A 301 -1.83 -23.10 -9.26
C GLN A 301 -1.47 -21.89 -10.13
N PHE A 302 -0.95 -20.81 -9.54
CA PHE A 302 -0.68 -19.55 -10.22
C PHE A 302 0.80 -19.35 -10.62
N GLY A 303 1.69 -20.21 -10.13
CA GLY A 303 3.14 -20.04 -10.27
C GLY A 303 3.75 -19.07 -9.26
N SER A 304 5.06 -18.81 -9.36
CA SER A 304 5.78 -17.88 -8.48
C SER A 304 5.22 -16.45 -8.57
N ALA A 305 5.09 -15.81 -7.40
CA ALA A 305 4.63 -14.43 -7.25
C ALA A 305 5.52 -13.42 -7.99
N LEU A 306 6.83 -13.68 -8.06
CA LEU A 306 7.80 -12.83 -8.76
C LEU A 306 7.61 -12.87 -10.29
N TYR A 307 7.30 -14.04 -10.86
CA TYR A 307 7.32 -14.26 -12.32
C TYR A 307 5.94 -14.21 -12.99
N HIS A 308 4.85 -14.35 -12.23
CA HIS A 308 3.49 -14.42 -12.78
C HIS A 308 2.60 -13.25 -12.38
N PHE A 309 3.02 -12.39 -11.45
CA PHE A 309 2.22 -11.26 -11.00
C PHE A 309 2.97 -9.93 -11.13
N VAL A 310 2.21 -8.87 -11.45
CA VAL A 310 2.69 -7.48 -11.42
C VAL A 310 1.69 -6.67 -10.61
N LEU A 311 2.17 -5.90 -9.63
CA LEU A 311 1.36 -4.91 -8.94
C LEU A 311 1.41 -3.59 -9.72
N VAL A 312 0.29 -3.30 -10.39
CA VAL A 312 0.11 -2.12 -11.23
C VAL A 312 -0.60 -1.04 -10.44
N ASP A 313 -0.11 0.20 -10.48
CA ASP A 313 -0.85 1.38 -10.02
C ASP A 313 -1.08 2.40 -11.13
N ILE A 314 -2.18 3.15 -11.05
CA ILE A 314 -2.55 4.18 -12.05
C ILE A 314 -2.32 5.57 -11.46
N ARG A 315 -1.45 6.37 -12.11
CA ARG A 315 -0.94 7.66 -11.61
C ARG A 315 -0.89 8.72 -12.71
N ASP A 316 -0.68 9.98 -12.34
CA ASP A 316 -0.22 11.00 -13.27
C ASP A 316 1.31 10.91 -13.51
N GLU A 317 1.82 11.73 -14.43
CA GLU A 317 3.27 11.80 -14.74
C GLU A 317 4.14 12.27 -13.55
N ASN A 318 3.54 12.78 -12.48
CA ASN A 318 4.21 13.19 -11.25
C ASN A 318 4.06 12.13 -10.12
N GLY A 319 3.56 10.93 -10.43
CA GLY A 319 3.35 9.84 -9.47
C GLY A 319 2.18 10.09 -8.49
N ARG A 320 1.35 11.10 -8.74
CA ARG A 320 0.18 11.45 -7.92
C ARG A 320 -1.05 10.67 -8.37
N ASN A 321 -2.06 10.66 -7.51
CA ASN A 321 -3.36 10.10 -7.87
C ASN A 321 -4.07 10.99 -8.91
N LEU A 322 -4.45 10.43 -10.06
CA LEU A 322 -5.38 11.05 -11.01
C LEU A 322 -6.67 11.55 -10.32
N LEU A 323 -7.35 12.55 -10.85
CA LEU A 323 -8.65 13.00 -10.33
C LEU A 323 -9.80 12.39 -11.14
N SER A 324 -11.03 12.44 -10.62
CA SER A 324 -12.19 11.77 -11.23
C SER A 324 -12.46 12.19 -12.69
N PHE A 325 -12.10 13.42 -13.06
CA PHE A 325 -12.22 13.90 -14.44
C PHE A 325 -11.16 13.28 -15.37
N HIS A 326 -9.90 13.11 -14.92
CA HIS A 326 -8.87 12.43 -15.71
C HIS A 326 -9.29 11.01 -16.13
N PHE A 327 -10.04 10.27 -15.30
CA PHE A 327 -10.53 8.94 -15.65
C PHE A 327 -11.54 8.94 -16.80
N ARG A 328 -12.26 10.05 -17.02
CA ARG A 328 -13.16 10.21 -18.17
C ARG A 328 -12.35 10.44 -19.44
N ASP A 329 -11.35 11.32 -19.38
CA ASP A 329 -10.51 11.68 -20.52
C ASP A 329 -9.60 10.51 -20.95
N LEU A 330 -9.15 9.70 -19.99
CA LEU A 330 -8.28 8.53 -20.20
C LEU A 330 -9.06 7.21 -20.35
N HIS A 331 -10.40 7.25 -20.43
CA HIS A 331 -11.24 6.05 -20.34
C HIS A 331 -10.79 4.93 -21.31
N SER A 332 -10.62 5.26 -22.59
CA SER A 332 -10.25 4.28 -23.63
C SER A 332 -8.86 3.68 -23.41
N LEU A 333 -7.88 4.49 -22.97
CA LEU A 333 -6.54 4.03 -22.65
C LEU A 333 -6.55 3.07 -21.44
N LEU A 334 -7.29 3.41 -20.39
CA LEU A 334 -7.40 2.58 -19.20
C LEU A 334 -8.18 1.29 -19.47
N LEU A 335 -9.19 1.34 -20.34
CA LEU A 335 -9.94 0.16 -20.78
C LEU A 335 -9.03 -0.79 -21.58
N ASP A 336 -8.27 -0.28 -22.55
CA ASP A 336 -7.31 -1.09 -23.30
C ASP A 336 -6.28 -1.77 -22.37
N TYR A 337 -5.74 -1.05 -21.39
CA TYR A 337 -4.85 -1.66 -20.40
C TYR A 337 -5.51 -2.75 -19.55
N LEU A 338 -6.79 -2.64 -19.23
CA LEU A 338 -7.50 -3.65 -18.43
C LEU A 338 -7.88 -4.88 -19.28
N GLU A 339 -8.30 -4.69 -20.52
CA GLU A 339 -8.72 -5.78 -21.42
C GLU A 339 -7.52 -6.47 -22.10
N ASN A 340 -6.62 -5.66 -22.66
CA ASN A 340 -5.47 -6.12 -23.44
C ASN A 340 -4.22 -6.30 -22.59
N GLY A 341 -3.98 -5.52 -21.54
CA GLY A 341 -2.77 -5.62 -20.73
C GLY A 341 -1.49 -5.20 -21.47
N PHE A 342 -0.32 -5.52 -20.92
CA PHE A 342 0.99 -5.11 -21.46
C PHE A 342 2.03 -6.24 -21.37
N ILE A 343 3.14 -6.10 -22.09
CA ILE A 343 4.27 -7.05 -22.08
C ILE A 343 5.30 -6.56 -21.07
N LEU A 344 5.96 -7.46 -20.33
CA LEU A 344 7.04 -7.14 -19.37
C LEU A 344 8.05 -8.29 -19.35
N MET A 345 9.34 -8.02 -19.17
CA MET A 345 10.43 -9.03 -19.18
C MET A 345 10.60 -9.83 -20.50
N ASN A 346 10.08 -9.30 -21.62
CA ASN A 346 10.20 -9.84 -22.99
C ASN A 346 9.56 -11.22 -23.20
N ASN A 347 9.97 -11.91 -24.27
CA ASN A 347 9.53 -13.26 -24.65
C ASN A 347 8.00 -13.41 -24.70
N ASN A 348 7.29 -12.38 -25.18
CA ASN A 348 5.82 -12.31 -25.22
C ASN A 348 5.14 -12.53 -23.84
N ARG A 349 5.83 -12.32 -22.71
CA ARG A 349 5.23 -12.39 -21.36
C ARG A 349 4.25 -11.24 -21.15
N LYS A 350 3.01 -11.50 -21.57
CA LYS A 350 1.88 -10.60 -21.52
C LYS A 350 1.16 -10.73 -20.18
N TYR A 351 1.12 -9.63 -19.43
CA TYR A 351 0.42 -9.49 -18.17
C TYR A 351 -0.92 -8.79 -18.42
N LYS A 352 -2.04 -9.42 -18.04
CA LYS A 352 -3.39 -8.85 -18.12
C LYS A 352 -4.00 -8.65 -16.75
N TYR A 353 -4.98 -7.77 -16.64
CA TYR A 353 -5.72 -7.56 -15.40
C TYR A 353 -6.33 -8.87 -14.88
N LEU A 354 -6.12 -9.17 -13.59
CA LEU A 354 -6.73 -10.29 -12.89
C LEU A 354 -7.77 -9.81 -11.89
N HIS A 355 -7.36 -9.04 -10.88
CA HIS A 355 -8.29 -8.43 -9.92
C HIS A 355 -7.63 -7.35 -9.03
N HIS A 356 -8.35 -6.88 -8.02
CA HIS A 356 -7.87 -6.03 -6.94
C HIS A 356 -8.54 -6.40 -5.59
N SER A 357 -8.00 -5.90 -4.48
CA SER A 357 -8.73 -5.82 -3.20
C SER A 357 -9.40 -4.45 -3.01
N GLN A 358 -10.39 -4.34 -2.11
CA GLN A 358 -11.10 -3.08 -1.86
C GLN A 358 -10.19 -1.94 -1.35
N SER A 359 -9.08 -2.26 -0.68
CA SER A 359 -8.04 -1.29 -0.31
C SER A 359 -7.24 -0.82 -1.52
N GLN A 360 -6.81 -1.76 -2.36
CA GLN A 360 -6.07 -1.46 -3.58
C GLN A 360 -6.89 -0.62 -4.57
N LEU A 361 -8.20 -0.88 -4.70
CA LEU A 361 -9.09 -0.07 -5.54
C LEU A 361 -9.08 1.42 -5.14
N ARG A 362 -9.10 1.73 -3.83
CA ARG A 362 -8.99 3.11 -3.32
C ARG A 362 -7.63 3.74 -3.64
N GLU A 363 -6.58 2.94 -3.67
CA GLU A 363 -5.22 3.35 -4.06
C GLU A 363 -4.96 3.29 -5.57
N ARG A 364 -5.96 2.90 -6.38
CA ARG A 364 -5.86 2.57 -7.81
C ARG A 364 -4.71 1.62 -8.10
N GLN A 365 -4.66 0.54 -7.33
CA GLN A 365 -3.75 -0.59 -7.48
C GLN A 365 -4.53 -1.83 -7.94
N PHE A 366 -3.90 -2.62 -8.81
CA PHE A 366 -4.49 -3.78 -9.46
C PHE A 366 -3.43 -4.88 -9.61
N TRP A 367 -3.85 -6.14 -9.48
CA TRP A 367 -3.04 -7.30 -9.80
C TRP A 367 -3.19 -7.63 -11.28
N PHE A 368 -2.07 -7.61 -11.99
CA PHE A 368 -1.97 -8.16 -13.33
C PHE A 368 -1.27 -9.52 -13.25
N TYR A 369 -1.66 -10.44 -14.11
CA TYR A 369 -1.26 -11.84 -14.11
C TYR A 369 -0.79 -12.26 -15.50
N HIS A 370 0.27 -13.07 -15.54
CA HIS A 370 0.74 -13.73 -16.75
C HIS A 370 0.38 -15.21 -16.70
N HIS A 371 -0.51 -15.61 -17.60
CA HIS A 371 -0.75 -17.01 -17.90
C HIS A 371 0.26 -17.51 -18.94
N ASN A 372 0.82 -18.69 -18.70
CA ASN A 372 1.69 -19.37 -19.66
C ASN A 372 1.22 -20.83 -19.85
N ASP A 373 0.83 -21.17 -21.08
CA ASP A 373 0.50 -22.54 -21.45
C ASP A 373 1.73 -23.47 -21.48
N TYR A 374 2.94 -22.93 -21.70
CA TYR A 374 4.19 -23.68 -21.67
C TYR A 374 5.40 -22.81 -21.34
N ASP A 375 5.86 -22.85 -20.09
CA ASP A 375 7.07 -22.16 -19.66
C ASP A 375 8.29 -23.08 -19.70
N LYS A 376 9.18 -22.87 -20.69
CA LYS A 376 10.46 -23.59 -20.80
C LYS A 376 11.36 -23.36 -19.59
N ASP A 377 11.29 -22.19 -18.96
CA ASP A 377 12.16 -21.81 -17.86
C ASP A 377 11.63 -22.32 -16.51
N LEU A 378 10.32 -22.61 -16.38
CA LEU A 378 9.66 -22.92 -15.10
C LEU A 378 9.00 -24.31 -15.00
N ARG A 379 9.00 -25.12 -16.07
CA ARG A 379 8.59 -26.55 -16.11
C ARG A 379 7.18 -26.91 -15.60
N LYS A 380 6.30 -25.95 -15.28
CA LYS A 380 4.91 -26.18 -14.84
C LYS A 380 3.96 -25.16 -15.45
N LYS A 381 2.79 -25.62 -15.91
CA LYS A 381 1.68 -24.78 -16.37
C LYS A 381 0.97 -24.14 -15.18
N ASN A 382 0.60 -22.86 -15.30
CA ASN A 382 -0.28 -22.18 -14.34
C ASN A 382 -1.72 -22.06 -14.88
N LEU A 383 -2.68 -21.76 -14.01
CA LEU A 383 -4.09 -21.65 -14.38
C LEU A 383 -4.30 -20.54 -15.43
N SER A 384 -5.14 -20.82 -16.44
CA SER A 384 -5.70 -19.79 -17.31
C SER A 384 -6.62 -18.84 -16.52
N PHE A 385 -7.00 -17.70 -17.10
CA PHE A 385 -7.91 -16.75 -16.44
C PHE A 385 -9.27 -17.37 -16.06
N SER A 386 -9.83 -18.23 -16.92
CA SER A 386 -11.11 -18.91 -16.65
C SER A 386 -10.99 -19.88 -15.47
N GLU A 387 -9.91 -20.68 -15.44
CA GLU A 387 -9.63 -21.61 -14.34
C GLU A 387 -9.30 -20.87 -13.04
N ALA A 388 -8.54 -19.76 -13.12
CA ALA A 388 -8.23 -18.90 -12.00
C ALA A 388 -9.49 -18.32 -11.35
N TYR A 389 -10.45 -17.83 -12.14
CA TYR A 389 -11.71 -17.31 -11.59
C TYR A 389 -12.59 -18.42 -10.99
N LYS A 390 -12.65 -19.61 -11.61
CA LYS A 390 -13.31 -20.79 -11.01
C LYS A 390 -12.65 -21.21 -9.69
N TRP A 391 -11.32 -21.21 -9.61
CA TRP A 391 -10.55 -21.53 -8.42
C TRP A 391 -10.79 -20.54 -7.27
N MET A 392 -11.02 -19.25 -7.58
CA MET A 392 -11.33 -18.24 -6.56
C MET A 392 -12.67 -18.51 -5.85
N GLY A 393 -13.62 -19.19 -6.49
CA GLY A 393 -14.90 -19.60 -5.93
C GLY A 393 -16.04 -19.59 -6.95
N ASN A 394 -17.21 -20.10 -6.53
CA ASN A 394 -18.47 -19.96 -7.27
C ASN A 394 -19.12 -18.61 -6.91
N PHE A 395 -19.32 -17.77 -7.90
CA PHE A 395 -19.93 -16.43 -7.77
C PHE A 395 -21.29 -16.31 -8.47
N ASP A 396 -21.84 -17.41 -9.02
CA ASP A 396 -22.99 -17.43 -9.93
C ASP A 396 -24.27 -16.82 -9.33
N LYS A 397 -24.38 -16.86 -7.99
CA LYS A 397 -25.50 -16.27 -7.24
C LYS A 397 -25.47 -14.74 -7.19
N GLU A 398 -24.33 -14.10 -7.44
CA GLU A 398 -24.16 -12.64 -7.26
C GLU A 398 -24.36 -11.87 -8.58
N LYS A 399 -25.62 -11.57 -8.89
CA LYS A 399 -26.02 -10.90 -10.14
C LYS A 399 -25.59 -9.42 -10.25
N ASN A 400 -25.14 -8.79 -9.16
CA ASN A 400 -24.74 -7.38 -9.18
C ASN A 400 -23.22 -7.25 -9.44
N PRO A 401 -22.77 -6.59 -10.53
CA PRO A 401 -21.34 -6.55 -10.89
C PRO A 401 -20.42 -5.96 -9.80
N ALA A 402 -20.88 -4.93 -9.10
CA ALA A 402 -20.09 -4.30 -8.03
C ALA A 402 -19.94 -5.24 -6.81
N LYS A 403 -21.00 -5.98 -6.45
CA LYS A 403 -20.92 -7.01 -5.41
C LYS A 403 -20.10 -8.22 -5.86
N TYR A 404 -20.24 -8.65 -7.12
CA TYR A 404 -19.49 -9.77 -7.73
C TYR A 404 -17.98 -9.53 -7.63
N ALA A 405 -17.51 -8.37 -8.13
CA ALA A 405 -16.13 -7.94 -7.95
C ALA A 405 -15.73 -7.85 -6.47
N ALA A 406 -16.61 -7.33 -5.60
CA ALA A 406 -16.35 -7.28 -4.16
C ALA A 406 -16.31 -8.67 -3.48
N ARG A 407 -16.84 -9.74 -4.08
CA ARG A 407 -16.68 -11.14 -3.63
C ARG A 407 -15.32 -11.67 -4.05
N MET A 408 -14.95 -11.56 -5.32
CA MET A 408 -13.63 -11.96 -5.82
C MET A 408 -12.49 -11.21 -5.09
N ALA A 409 -12.68 -9.92 -4.80
CA ALA A 409 -11.76 -9.09 -4.02
C ALA A 409 -11.47 -9.62 -2.61
N LEU A 410 -12.27 -10.57 -2.09
CA LEU A 410 -11.97 -11.20 -0.80
C LEU A 410 -10.72 -12.08 -0.88
N CYS A 411 -10.46 -12.76 -2.01
CA CYS A 411 -9.26 -13.58 -2.24
C CYS A 411 -7.97 -12.75 -2.36
N PHE A 412 -8.09 -11.48 -2.78
CA PHE A 412 -6.96 -10.55 -2.91
C PHE A 412 -6.70 -9.70 -1.66
N THR A 413 -7.52 -9.87 -0.62
CA THR A 413 -7.28 -9.16 0.64
C THR A 413 -5.95 -9.62 1.25
N THR A 414 -5.10 -8.66 1.59
CA THR A 414 -3.85 -8.93 2.31
C THR A 414 -4.15 -9.58 3.66
N THR A 415 -3.70 -10.82 3.82
CA THR A 415 -3.95 -11.66 5.00
C THR A 415 -2.72 -12.50 5.27
N LYS A 416 -2.55 -12.98 6.51
CA LYS A 416 -1.59 -14.04 6.80
C LYS A 416 -2.31 -15.38 6.80
N ALA A 417 -1.92 -16.31 5.93
CA ALA A 417 -2.39 -17.69 6.06
C ALA A 417 -1.75 -18.31 7.32
N THR A 418 -2.56 -19.01 8.10
CA THR A 418 -2.10 -19.63 9.34
C THR A 418 -2.46 -21.10 9.39
N VAL A 419 -3.72 -21.44 9.63
CA VAL A 419 -4.12 -22.79 10.04
C VAL A 419 -5.01 -23.38 8.97
N GLN A 420 -4.68 -24.57 8.46
CA GLN A 420 -5.63 -25.37 7.70
C GLN A 420 -6.71 -25.88 8.66
N VAL A 421 -7.96 -25.51 8.41
CA VAL A 421 -9.12 -25.96 9.19
C VAL A 421 -9.99 -26.78 8.24
N PRO A 422 -9.94 -28.13 8.29
CA PRO A 422 -10.75 -28.98 7.42
C PRO A 422 -12.23 -28.63 7.51
N LYS A 423 -12.98 -28.78 6.42
CA LYS A 423 -14.42 -28.43 6.40
C LYS A 423 -15.25 -29.17 7.48
N ASN A 424 -14.83 -30.36 7.90
CA ASN A 424 -15.45 -31.14 8.98
C ASN A 424 -15.26 -30.51 10.38
N ASN A 425 -14.30 -29.59 10.52
CA ASN A 425 -14.01 -28.82 11.74
C ASN A 425 -14.57 -27.38 11.62
N VAL A 426 -15.56 -27.18 10.73
CA VAL A 426 -16.25 -25.91 10.53
C VAL A 426 -17.75 -26.09 10.68
N GLU A 427 -18.30 -25.56 11.77
CA GLU A 427 -19.73 -25.44 11.99
C GLU A 427 -20.31 -24.26 11.21
N LEU A 428 -21.51 -24.45 10.63
CA LEU A 428 -22.33 -23.38 10.06
C LEU A 428 -23.51 -23.07 11.01
N GLY A 429 -23.28 -22.18 11.96
CA GLY A 429 -24.30 -21.69 12.89
C GLY A 429 -25.38 -20.85 12.21
N LYS A 430 -26.56 -20.79 12.85
CA LYS A 430 -27.60 -19.81 12.51
C LYS A 430 -27.21 -18.43 13.03
N ASP A 431 -27.70 -17.39 12.39
CA ASP A 431 -27.63 -16.04 12.96
C ASP A 431 -28.69 -15.84 14.05
N ILE A 432 -28.41 -14.96 15.01
CA ILE A 432 -29.42 -14.49 15.96
C ILE A 432 -30.16 -13.34 15.29
N GLU A 433 -31.46 -13.53 15.11
CA GLU A 433 -32.35 -12.60 14.42
C GLU A 433 -33.39 -12.05 15.42
N ILE A 434 -33.62 -10.73 15.35
CA ILE A 434 -34.62 -10.04 16.16
C ILE A 434 -35.59 -9.33 15.21
N THR A 435 -36.88 -9.61 15.34
CA THR A 435 -37.93 -8.94 14.54
C THR A 435 -38.50 -7.76 15.33
N ILE A 436 -38.36 -6.55 14.78
CA ILE A 436 -38.89 -5.30 15.34
C ILE A 436 -39.90 -4.72 14.34
N GLY A 437 -41.19 -4.87 14.63
CA GLY A 437 -42.25 -4.63 13.66
C GLY A 437 -42.05 -5.51 12.42
N ASP A 438 -42.16 -4.93 11.23
CA ASP A 438 -42.01 -5.65 9.95
C ASP A 438 -40.53 -5.89 9.52
N LYS A 439 -39.56 -5.71 10.43
CA LYS A 439 -38.13 -5.79 10.11
C LYS A 439 -37.39 -6.79 10.99
N THR A 440 -36.94 -7.87 10.37
CA THR A 440 -35.95 -8.79 10.95
C THR A 440 -34.54 -8.19 10.81
N LEU A 441 -33.84 -8.08 11.94
CA LEU A 441 -32.47 -7.60 12.04
C LEU A 441 -31.56 -8.74 12.50
N ILE A 442 -30.44 -8.94 11.79
CA ILE A 442 -29.41 -9.91 12.14
C ILE A 442 -28.49 -9.28 13.18
N PHE A 443 -28.59 -9.70 14.44
CA PHE A 443 -27.78 -9.17 15.54
C PHE A 443 -26.32 -9.65 15.49
N THR A 444 -26.09 -10.81 14.86
CA THR A 444 -24.78 -11.48 14.75
C THR A 444 -24.06 -11.27 13.42
N ASP A 445 -24.47 -10.29 12.57
CA ASP A 445 -23.91 -10.14 11.21
C ASP A 445 -22.38 -10.03 11.23
N GLY A 446 -21.72 -11.03 10.65
CA GLY A 446 -20.27 -11.05 10.55
C GLY A 446 -19.54 -11.52 11.81
N CYS A 447 -20.23 -12.04 12.84
CA CYS A 447 -19.64 -12.55 14.07
C CYS A 447 -19.79 -14.08 14.20
N GLY A 448 -18.74 -14.76 14.66
CA GLY A 448 -18.73 -16.21 14.92
C GLY A 448 -17.75 -16.60 16.02
N LYS A 449 -17.48 -17.89 16.17
CA LYS A 449 -16.69 -18.45 17.29
C LYS A 449 -15.48 -19.24 16.80
N MET A 450 -14.43 -19.33 17.62
CA MET A 450 -13.25 -20.17 17.40
C MET A 450 -12.83 -20.87 18.69
N SER A 451 -12.22 -22.06 18.57
CA SER A 451 -11.67 -22.77 19.73
C SER A 451 -10.38 -22.13 20.27
N PHE A 452 -10.02 -22.49 21.50
CA PHE A 452 -8.76 -22.08 22.12
C PHE A 452 -7.56 -22.64 21.35
N GLU A 453 -7.66 -23.87 20.84
CA GLU A 453 -6.64 -24.56 20.07
C GLU A 453 -6.40 -23.89 18.70
N LEU A 454 -7.46 -23.38 18.06
CA LEU A 454 -7.30 -22.57 16.84
C LEU A 454 -6.59 -21.24 17.15
N ARG A 455 -6.94 -20.55 18.26
CA ARG A 455 -6.18 -19.35 18.73
C ARG A 455 -4.71 -19.70 18.94
N ASP A 456 -4.42 -20.76 19.68
CA ASP A 456 -3.04 -21.13 20.04
C ASP A 456 -2.21 -21.55 18.84
N LYS A 457 -2.81 -22.26 17.87
CA LYS A 457 -2.14 -22.57 16.62
C LYS A 457 -1.84 -21.33 15.78
N ILE A 458 -2.77 -20.36 15.71
CA ILE A 458 -2.52 -19.04 15.09
C ILE A 458 -1.38 -18.31 15.82
N LYS A 459 -1.40 -18.31 17.17
CA LYS A 459 -0.40 -17.67 18.03
C LYS A 459 1.00 -18.25 17.80
N GLN A 460 1.11 -19.57 17.74
CA GLN A 460 2.35 -20.32 17.44
C GLN A 460 2.89 -19.93 16.05
N LEU A 461 2.08 -20.08 15.00
CA LEU A 461 2.52 -19.89 13.62
C LEU A 461 2.89 -18.44 13.29
N LEU A 462 2.19 -17.46 13.89
CA LEU A 462 2.51 -16.04 13.74
C LEU A 462 3.55 -15.53 14.75
N ARG A 463 4.12 -16.40 15.59
CA ARG A 463 5.12 -16.09 16.63
C ARG A 463 4.68 -14.95 17.57
N ILE A 464 3.40 -14.92 17.94
CA ILE A 464 2.80 -13.88 18.78
C ILE A 464 3.01 -14.25 20.26
N ARG A 465 3.55 -13.31 21.06
CA ARG A 465 3.77 -13.54 22.50
C ARG A 465 2.48 -13.39 23.32
N ASN A 466 1.72 -12.34 23.07
CA ASN A 466 0.53 -11.98 23.84
C ASN A 466 -0.71 -12.73 23.34
N ASP A 467 -1.66 -13.00 24.23
CA ASP A 467 -2.95 -13.55 23.84
C ASP A 467 -3.85 -12.51 23.17
N PHE A 468 -4.82 -13.02 22.40
CA PHE A 468 -5.86 -12.25 21.74
C PHE A 468 -7.17 -13.02 21.82
N SER A 469 -8.29 -12.33 22.03
CA SER A 469 -9.61 -12.95 22.22
C SER A 469 -10.46 -12.98 20.95
N ALA A 470 -10.12 -12.16 19.93
CA ALA A 470 -10.86 -12.12 18.67
C ALA A 470 -9.97 -11.88 17.44
N VAL A 471 -10.43 -12.32 16.27
CA VAL A 471 -9.71 -12.23 14.99
C VAL A 471 -10.66 -11.86 13.86
N GLN A 472 -10.35 -10.79 13.14
CA GLN A 472 -10.91 -10.55 11.81
C GLN A 472 -10.22 -11.47 10.80
N PHE A 473 -10.99 -12.25 10.05
CA PHE A 473 -10.49 -13.37 9.24
C PHE A 473 -11.11 -13.45 7.85
N ARG A 474 -10.53 -14.33 7.03
CA ARG A 474 -11.16 -15.00 5.89
C ARG A 474 -10.95 -16.50 6.00
N TYR A 475 -11.89 -17.25 5.47
CA TYR A 475 -11.85 -18.70 5.36
C TYR A 475 -12.84 -19.05 4.25
N ASP A 476 -12.49 -19.91 3.28
CA ASP A 476 -13.39 -20.22 2.15
C ASP A 476 -13.90 -18.89 1.52
N GLY A 477 -15.18 -18.76 1.15
CA GLY A 477 -15.83 -17.51 0.78
C GLY A 477 -16.47 -16.74 1.95
N ALA A 478 -16.11 -17.05 3.20
CA ALA A 478 -16.59 -16.37 4.40
C ALA A 478 -15.69 -15.19 4.82
N LYS A 479 -16.30 -14.18 5.44
CA LYS A 479 -15.59 -13.07 6.10
C LYS A 479 -16.31 -12.65 7.37
N GLY A 480 -15.54 -12.25 8.39
CA GLY A 480 -16.10 -11.70 9.62
C GLY A 480 -15.05 -11.47 10.69
N VAL A 481 -15.51 -11.46 11.93
CA VAL A 481 -14.73 -11.56 13.17
C VAL A 481 -15.15 -12.85 13.88
N VAL A 482 -14.19 -13.58 14.43
CA VAL A 482 -14.46 -14.66 15.39
C VAL A 482 -13.87 -14.34 16.75
N SER A 483 -14.58 -14.68 17.83
CA SER A 483 -14.10 -14.64 19.21
C SER A 483 -13.85 -16.05 19.75
N ILE A 484 -12.99 -16.17 20.77
CA ILE A 484 -12.83 -17.44 21.50
C ILE A 484 -14.09 -17.71 22.30
N HIS A 485 -14.54 -18.97 22.33
CA HIS A 485 -15.70 -19.39 23.10
C HIS A 485 -15.44 -20.73 23.82
N PRO A 486 -15.76 -20.86 25.14
CA PRO A 486 -15.54 -22.08 25.94
C PRO A 486 -16.25 -23.32 25.40
N ASP A 487 -17.48 -23.18 24.90
CA ASP A 487 -18.29 -24.29 24.40
C ASP A 487 -17.78 -24.89 23.07
N MET A 488 -16.72 -24.31 22.48
CA MET A 488 -16.11 -24.86 21.28
C MET A 488 -15.39 -26.17 21.59
N PRO A 489 -15.38 -27.15 20.67
CA PRO A 489 -14.61 -28.37 20.83
C PRO A 489 -13.13 -28.11 21.16
N LYS A 490 -12.55 -28.94 22.03
CA LYS A 490 -11.13 -28.89 22.46
C LYS A 490 -10.17 -29.42 21.38
N ASN A 491 -10.33 -28.95 20.16
CA ASN A 491 -9.49 -29.20 19.00
C ASN A 491 -9.55 -27.98 18.06
N ILE A 492 -8.80 -27.98 16.96
CA ILE A 492 -8.87 -26.88 15.98
C ILE A 492 -10.29 -26.84 15.39
N HIS A 493 -11.07 -25.81 15.72
CA HIS A 493 -12.48 -25.69 15.32
C HIS A 493 -12.89 -24.23 15.07
N LEU A 494 -13.76 -24.02 14.08
CA LEU A 494 -14.29 -22.72 13.69
C LEU A 494 -15.82 -22.79 13.55
N SER A 495 -16.57 -21.86 14.13
CA SER A 495 -18.02 -21.75 13.96
C SER A 495 -18.33 -20.45 13.22
N ILE A 496 -18.78 -20.55 11.96
CA ILE A 496 -19.19 -19.42 11.13
C ILE A 496 -20.71 -19.36 11.01
N ARG A 497 -21.28 -18.17 10.79
CA ARG A 497 -22.72 -17.98 10.60
C ARG A 497 -23.08 -17.76 9.13
N HIS A 498 -24.37 -17.92 8.81
CA HIS A 498 -24.89 -17.75 7.46
C HIS A 498 -24.59 -16.35 6.89
N SER A 499 -24.76 -15.31 7.71
CA SER A 499 -24.38 -13.94 7.42
C SER A 499 -22.92 -13.82 6.97
N MET A 500 -21.99 -14.61 7.52
CA MET A 500 -20.56 -14.50 7.21
C MET A 500 -20.19 -15.07 5.84
N LYS A 501 -20.91 -16.09 5.35
CA LYS A 501 -20.66 -16.80 4.10
C LYS A 501 -21.10 -15.94 2.90
N LYS A 502 -20.15 -15.47 2.09
CA LYS A 502 -20.43 -14.55 0.98
C LYS A 502 -20.36 -15.20 -0.41
N PHE A 503 -19.69 -16.35 -0.53
CA PHE A 503 -19.67 -17.25 -1.69
C PHE A 503 -19.15 -18.64 -1.27
N ASN A 504 -19.13 -19.62 -2.18
CA ASN A 504 -18.61 -20.97 -1.95
C ASN A 504 -17.26 -21.19 -2.65
N SER A 505 -16.33 -21.86 -2.00
CA SER A 505 -15.05 -22.30 -2.57
C SER A 505 -14.56 -23.58 -1.87
N ASP A 506 -13.46 -24.16 -2.35
CA ASP A 506 -12.81 -25.31 -1.72
C ASP A 506 -11.58 -24.93 -0.89
N HIS A 507 -11.41 -23.65 -0.58
CA HIS A 507 -10.30 -23.19 0.24
C HIS A 507 -10.56 -23.38 1.74
N ASP A 508 -9.65 -24.08 2.41
CA ASP A 508 -9.76 -24.57 3.78
C ASP A 508 -8.69 -23.99 4.73
N TYR A 509 -7.97 -22.94 4.34
CA TYR A 509 -7.09 -22.21 5.27
C TYR A 509 -7.82 -21.04 5.93
N PHE A 510 -7.58 -20.91 7.23
CA PHE A 510 -7.90 -19.72 8.00
C PHE A 510 -6.84 -18.64 7.74
N GLU A 511 -7.31 -17.47 7.33
CA GLU A 511 -6.49 -16.34 6.91
C GLU A 511 -6.72 -15.13 7.82
N VAL A 512 -5.72 -14.80 8.63
CA VAL A 512 -5.78 -13.68 9.59
C VAL A 512 -5.68 -12.35 8.84
N CYS A 513 -6.73 -11.52 8.93
CA CYS A 513 -6.69 -10.12 8.50
C CYS A 513 -6.10 -9.23 9.62
N LYS A 514 -6.64 -9.37 10.84
CA LYS A 514 -6.36 -8.46 11.96
C LYS A 514 -6.75 -9.08 13.30
N LEU A 515 -5.83 -9.11 14.26
CA LEU A 515 -6.07 -9.60 15.62
C LEU A 515 -6.70 -8.52 16.51
N SER A 516 -7.43 -8.90 17.56
CA SER A 516 -7.82 -8.00 18.64
C SER A 516 -6.57 -7.46 19.35
N ALA A 517 -6.51 -6.15 19.54
CA ALA A 517 -5.44 -5.46 20.25
C ALA A 517 -5.93 -4.04 20.59
N PRO A 518 -5.48 -3.43 21.71
CA PRO A 518 -5.79 -2.04 22.03
C PRO A 518 -5.18 -1.12 20.97
N ARG A 519 -6.00 -0.29 20.31
CA ARG A 519 -5.54 0.64 19.28
C ARG A 519 -5.98 2.06 19.59
N PRO A 520 -5.14 3.08 19.32
CA PRO A 520 -5.55 4.47 19.43
C PRO A 520 -6.73 4.74 18.48
N ILE A 521 -7.70 5.51 18.96
CA ILE A 521 -8.79 6.04 18.15
C ILE A 521 -8.48 7.51 17.83
N TYR A 522 -8.82 7.91 16.61
CA TYR A 522 -8.68 9.28 16.14
C TYR A 522 -10.04 9.78 15.69
N LEU A 523 -10.42 10.98 16.14
CA LEU A 523 -11.47 11.73 15.48
C LEU A 523 -10.98 12.15 14.09
N ASN A 524 -11.92 12.25 13.16
CA ASN A 524 -11.73 12.78 11.82
C ASN A 524 -12.88 13.76 11.51
N ARG A 525 -12.83 14.43 10.36
CA ARG A 525 -13.85 15.43 9.97
C ARG A 525 -15.28 14.86 10.04
N GLN A 526 -15.48 13.62 9.61
CA GLN A 526 -16.79 12.96 9.61
C GLN A 526 -17.31 12.69 11.04
N ALA A 527 -16.44 12.17 11.91
CA ALA A 527 -16.78 11.91 13.30
C ALA A 527 -17.07 13.21 14.07
N ILE A 528 -16.28 14.26 13.85
CA ILE A 528 -16.50 15.58 14.47
C ILE A 528 -17.86 16.13 14.04
N LEU A 529 -18.17 16.17 12.74
CA LEU A 529 -19.47 16.64 12.24
C LEU A 529 -20.67 15.88 12.84
N LEU A 530 -20.56 14.55 12.99
CA LEU A 530 -21.60 13.75 13.64
C LEU A 530 -21.74 14.05 15.13
N LEU A 531 -20.63 14.31 15.83
CA LEU A 531 -20.64 14.63 17.27
C LEU A 531 -21.15 16.06 17.52
N SER A 532 -20.74 17.06 16.72
CA SER A 532 -21.31 18.43 16.77
C SER A 532 -22.82 18.42 16.47
N TYR A 533 -23.27 17.61 15.49
CA TYR A 533 -24.72 17.42 15.23
C TYR A 533 -25.46 16.78 16.42
N ARG A 534 -24.78 15.95 17.21
CA ARG A 534 -25.27 15.42 18.50
C ARG A 534 -25.07 16.39 19.68
N GLN A 535 -24.84 17.68 19.41
CA GLN A 535 -24.73 18.78 20.37
C GLN A 535 -23.50 18.71 21.29
N ILE A 536 -22.43 18.01 20.88
CA ILE A 536 -21.14 18.13 21.56
C ILE A 536 -20.48 19.44 21.13
N PHE A 537 -20.19 20.31 22.10
CA PHE A 537 -19.58 21.62 21.85
C PHE A 537 -18.20 21.50 21.19
N ASP A 538 -17.94 22.35 20.19
CA ASP A 538 -16.69 22.31 19.43
C ASP A 538 -15.43 22.59 20.29
N SER A 539 -15.60 23.26 21.43
CA SER A 539 -14.55 23.45 22.44
C SER A 539 -13.95 22.12 22.92
N ALA A 540 -14.72 21.03 22.99
CA ALA A 540 -14.22 19.71 23.35
C ALA A 540 -13.21 19.18 22.32
N PHE A 541 -13.44 19.39 21.02
CA PHE A 541 -12.51 18.99 19.97
C PHE A 541 -11.26 19.88 19.94
N LEU A 542 -11.43 21.19 20.18
CA LEU A 542 -10.32 22.14 20.26
C LEU A 542 -9.39 21.83 21.46
N ILE A 543 -9.95 21.49 22.62
CA ILE A 543 -9.18 21.06 23.80
C ILE A 543 -8.39 19.77 23.48
N LEU A 544 -9.02 18.76 22.87
CA LEU A 544 -8.33 17.53 22.45
C LEU A 544 -7.21 17.82 21.43
N GLN A 545 -7.46 18.69 20.45
CA GLN A 545 -6.46 19.13 19.47
C GLN A 545 -5.28 19.85 20.13
N GLN A 546 -5.55 20.73 21.10
CA GLN A 546 -4.53 21.45 21.85
C GLN A 546 -3.70 20.50 22.73
N GLN A 547 -4.32 19.53 23.40
CA GLN A 547 -3.61 18.48 24.16
C GLN A 547 -2.70 17.64 23.26
N ASN A 548 -3.16 17.28 22.06
CA ASN A 548 -2.36 16.59 21.03
C ASN A 548 -1.13 17.44 20.64
N HIS A 549 -1.33 18.72 20.34
CA HIS A 549 -0.26 19.64 19.97
C HIS A 549 0.76 19.86 21.11
N LEU A 550 0.30 20.04 22.35
CA LEU A 550 1.16 20.14 23.53
C LEU A 550 1.97 18.87 23.77
N THR A 551 1.45 17.69 23.40
CA THR A 551 2.19 16.43 23.47
C THR A 551 3.35 16.42 22.47
N LEU A 552 3.14 16.91 21.24
CA LEU A 552 4.21 17.06 20.25
C LEU A 552 5.27 18.07 20.72
N ILE A 553 4.89 19.22 21.28
CA ILE A 553 5.84 20.20 21.83
C ILE A 553 6.66 19.58 22.97
N ARG A 554 6.01 18.89 23.93
CA ARG A 554 6.69 18.22 25.04
C ARG A 554 7.68 17.17 24.56
N SER A 555 7.34 16.43 23.49
CA SER A 555 8.25 15.46 22.90
C SER A 555 9.56 16.08 22.37
N LEU A 556 9.56 17.36 21.98
CA LEU A 556 10.77 18.08 21.56
C LEU A 556 11.60 18.64 22.74
N LEU A 557 11.10 18.55 23.97
CA LEU A 557 11.68 19.17 25.18
C LEU A 557 12.00 18.18 26.30
N ARG A 558 11.37 16.99 26.31
CA ARG A 558 11.51 15.98 27.35
C ARG A 558 11.78 14.60 26.76
N ASN A 559 12.93 14.02 27.08
CA ASN A 559 13.41 12.77 26.46
C ASN A 559 12.40 11.61 26.56
N SER A 560 11.76 11.44 27.73
CA SER A 560 10.74 10.39 27.92
C SER A 560 9.44 10.58 27.11
N ASP A 561 9.18 11.79 26.59
CA ASP A 561 8.04 12.04 25.71
C ASP A 561 8.46 11.98 24.22
N ALA A 562 9.73 12.29 23.92
CA ALA A 562 10.38 12.01 22.63
C ALA A 562 10.34 10.50 22.33
N GLU A 563 10.83 9.70 23.27
CA GLU A 563 10.83 8.24 23.25
C GLU A 563 9.44 7.66 22.97
N LYS A 564 8.42 8.05 23.76
CA LYS A 564 7.03 7.59 23.56
C LYS A 564 6.51 7.94 22.17
N LEU A 565 6.78 9.15 21.66
CA LEU A 565 6.32 9.55 20.34
C LEU A 565 7.03 8.74 19.25
N ILE A 566 8.34 8.53 19.37
CA ILE A 566 9.13 7.71 18.46
C ILE A 566 8.59 6.27 18.45
N LEU A 567 8.37 5.65 19.61
CA LEU A 567 7.81 4.29 19.71
C LEU A 567 6.36 4.16 19.22
N GLU A 568 5.55 5.23 19.27
CA GLU A 568 4.20 5.24 18.69
C GLU A 568 4.23 5.37 17.15
N LYS A 569 5.15 6.18 16.60
CA LYS A 569 5.16 6.53 15.17
C LYS A 569 6.09 5.67 14.31
N VAL A 570 7.18 5.15 14.88
CA VAL A 570 8.21 4.37 14.17
C VAL A 570 7.92 2.87 14.33
N PRO A 571 8.03 2.06 13.26
CA PRO A 571 7.75 0.62 13.36
C PRO A 571 8.72 -0.13 14.28
N SER A 572 8.19 -1.06 15.08
CA SER A 572 8.94 -1.89 16.05
C SER A 572 9.94 -2.90 15.44
N TRP A 573 10.12 -2.90 14.12
CA TRP A 573 11.18 -3.65 13.43
C TRP A 573 12.37 -2.77 13.05
N PHE A 574 12.20 -1.45 13.08
CA PHE A 574 13.23 -0.46 12.80
C PHE A 574 13.97 -0.03 14.08
N LEU A 575 13.29 -0.09 15.22
CA LEU A 575 13.88 0.18 16.54
C LEU A 575 14.16 -1.14 17.28
N PRO A 576 15.32 -1.28 17.96
CA PRO A 576 15.55 -2.35 18.92
C PRO A 576 14.46 -2.38 20.00
N LYS A 577 14.15 -3.56 20.54
CA LYS A 577 13.15 -3.71 21.61
C LYS A 577 13.64 -3.13 22.94
N ASP A 578 14.95 -3.18 23.13
CA ASP A 578 15.65 -2.84 24.36
C ASP A 578 16.17 -1.39 24.30
N ILE A 579 15.61 -0.58 23.38
CA ILE A 579 15.96 0.84 23.18
C ILE A 579 15.66 1.71 24.42
N HIS A 580 14.71 1.26 25.24
CA HIS A 580 14.42 1.81 26.57
C HIS A 580 15.61 1.70 27.52
N ASP A 581 16.32 0.59 27.48
CA ASP A 581 17.43 0.27 28.39
C ASP A 581 18.75 0.90 27.93
N ALA A 582 18.81 1.35 26.68
CA ALA A 582 20.00 1.95 26.06
C ALA A 582 20.30 3.40 26.50
N ASN A 583 19.46 4.00 27.36
CA ASN A 583 19.60 5.36 27.91
C ASN A 583 19.91 6.44 26.84
N ILE A 584 19.23 6.35 25.69
CA ILE A 584 19.46 7.20 24.52
C ILE A 584 18.83 8.58 24.72
N ASP A 585 19.55 9.63 24.34
CA ASP A 585 19.02 10.98 24.22
C ASP A 585 18.36 11.18 22.85
N PHE A 586 17.04 10.98 22.79
CA PHE A 586 16.23 11.11 21.58
C PHE A 586 16.06 12.57 21.09
N ILE A 587 16.46 13.56 21.89
CA ILE A 587 16.33 14.99 21.56
C ILE A 587 17.63 15.55 20.99
N HIS A 588 18.77 15.17 21.56
CA HIS A 588 20.07 15.71 21.21
C HIS A 588 20.88 14.83 20.24
N GLU A 589 20.67 13.51 20.22
CA GLU A 589 21.31 12.63 19.22
C GLU A 589 20.75 12.94 17.81
N PRO A 590 21.60 13.28 16.81
CA PRO A 590 21.16 13.75 15.50
C PRO A 590 20.16 12.86 14.75
N PHE A 591 20.34 11.53 14.77
CA PHE A 591 19.47 10.60 14.05
C PHE A 591 18.08 10.49 14.70
N PHE A 592 18.00 10.29 16.01
CA PHE A 592 16.74 10.27 16.76
C PHE A 592 16.04 11.63 16.76
N ARG A 593 16.79 12.74 16.86
CA ARG A 593 16.25 14.09 16.69
C ARG A 593 15.60 14.27 15.32
N GLN A 594 16.21 13.76 14.26
CA GLN A 594 15.64 13.83 12.92
C GLN A 594 14.39 12.94 12.76
N LEU A 595 14.36 11.74 13.39
CA LEU A 595 13.17 10.89 13.47
C LEU A 595 12.02 11.55 14.25
N LEU A 596 12.34 12.23 15.36
CA LEU A 596 11.41 12.96 16.21
C LEU A 596 10.78 14.14 15.47
N ILE A 597 11.60 14.96 14.82
CA ILE A 597 11.14 16.08 13.97
C ILE A 597 10.24 15.56 12.85
N ASN A 598 10.64 14.50 12.15
CA ASN A 598 9.81 13.88 11.10
C ASN A 598 8.49 13.33 11.64
N SER A 599 8.49 12.76 12.85
CA SER A 599 7.28 12.24 13.53
C SER A 599 6.32 13.38 13.92
N CYS A 600 6.86 14.52 14.38
CA CYS A 600 6.08 15.73 14.65
C CYS A 600 5.50 16.33 13.36
N LEU A 601 6.32 16.49 12.31
CA LEU A 601 5.89 16.99 11.00
C LEU A 601 4.79 16.12 10.38
N GLN A 602 4.95 14.79 10.42
CA GLN A 602 3.93 13.88 9.90
C GLN A 602 2.63 13.93 10.72
N SER A 603 2.72 14.06 12.05
CA SER A 603 1.54 14.20 12.91
C SER A 603 0.79 15.51 12.63
N THR A 604 1.50 16.63 12.47
CA THR A 604 0.92 17.93 12.06
C THR A 604 0.30 17.87 10.67
N LYS A 605 0.95 17.19 9.72
CA LYS A 605 0.42 16.96 8.36
C LYS A 605 -0.86 16.13 8.37
N ASP A 606 -0.91 15.06 9.17
CA ASP A 606 -2.11 14.24 9.35
C ASP A 606 -3.27 15.05 9.98
N LEU A 607 -2.96 15.95 10.92
CA LEU A 607 -3.94 16.88 11.50
C LEU A 607 -4.47 17.86 10.44
N LEU A 608 -3.62 18.53 9.68
CA LEU A 608 -4.04 19.47 8.63
C LEU A 608 -4.83 18.79 7.51
N GLN A 609 -4.32 17.68 6.98
CA GLN A 609 -4.90 17.03 5.79
C GLN A 609 -6.13 16.17 6.10
N ARG A 610 -6.22 15.59 7.30
CA ARG A 610 -7.24 14.58 7.66
C ARG A 610 -8.03 14.91 8.94
N THR A 611 -7.66 15.98 9.65
CA THR A 611 -8.21 16.36 10.96
C THR A 611 -8.11 15.20 11.96
N ARG A 612 -6.94 14.53 11.96
CA ARG A 612 -6.66 13.33 12.75
C ARG A 612 -6.30 13.68 14.20
N ILE A 613 -7.31 13.91 15.04
CA ILE A 613 -7.14 14.24 16.46
C ILE A 613 -7.18 12.94 17.29
N GLN A 614 -6.11 12.62 18.02
CA GLN A 614 -6.01 11.42 18.86
C GLN A 614 -6.82 11.59 20.14
N VAL A 615 -7.67 10.62 20.48
CA VAL A 615 -8.33 10.56 21.79
C VAL A 615 -7.34 9.95 22.79
N PRO A 616 -7.25 10.46 24.04
CA PRO A 616 -6.39 9.89 25.07
C PRO A 616 -6.58 8.39 25.26
N SER A 617 -5.47 7.68 25.45
CA SER A 617 -5.38 6.21 25.52
C SER A 617 -6.19 5.59 26.67
N ASN A 618 -6.44 6.36 27.73
CA ASN A 618 -7.29 6.03 28.88
C ASN A 618 -8.76 6.49 28.74
N LYS A 619 -9.13 7.15 27.64
CA LYS A 619 -10.48 7.66 27.37
C LYS A 619 -11.14 7.06 26.12
N GLY A 620 -10.37 6.52 25.18
CA GLY A 620 -10.93 5.91 23.97
C GLY A 620 -9.99 4.94 23.26
N ARG A 621 -10.56 3.88 22.67
CA ARG A 621 -9.86 2.86 21.88
C ARG A 621 -10.67 2.49 20.64
N ASN A 622 -9.98 2.06 19.58
CA ASN A 622 -10.60 1.45 18.41
C ASN A 622 -10.53 -0.08 18.57
N MET A 623 -11.70 -0.72 18.68
CA MET A 623 -11.84 -2.14 19.02
C MET A 623 -12.44 -2.93 17.85
N LEU A 624 -12.38 -4.27 17.91
CA LEU A 624 -13.20 -5.11 17.03
C LEU A 624 -14.57 -5.23 17.68
N GLY A 625 -15.64 -4.96 16.93
CA GLY A 625 -16.99 -5.34 17.34
C GLY A 625 -17.09 -6.87 17.35
N ILE A 626 -17.63 -7.40 18.43
CA ILE A 626 -18.04 -8.79 18.59
C ILE A 626 -19.47 -8.78 19.15
N VAL A 627 -20.22 -9.83 18.87
CA VAL A 627 -21.49 -10.07 19.55
C VAL A 627 -21.21 -10.65 20.94
N ASP A 628 -22.09 -10.37 21.90
CA ASP A 628 -22.15 -11.16 23.13
C ASP A 628 -22.91 -12.46 22.84
N GLU A 629 -22.29 -13.58 23.17
CA GLU A 629 -22.84 -14.93 22.97
C GLU A 629 -23.53 -15.45 24.25
N TYR A 630 -23.40 -14.76 25.38
CA TYR A 630 -23.91 -15.19 26.69
C TYR A 630 -25.19 -14.47 27.15
N ASN A 631 -25.52 -13.33 26.53
CA ASN A 631 -26.63 -12.44 26.89
C ASN A 631 -26.52 -11.90 28.34
N VAL A 632 -25.40 -11.22 28.64
CA VAL A 632 -24.99 -10.70 29.97
C VAL A 632 -24.69 -9.20 30.01
#